data_AF-A0A2I9DXE0-F1
#
_entry.id   AF-A0A2I9DXE0-F1
#
_cell.length_a   1.000
_cell.length_b   1.000
_cell.length_c   1.000
_cell.angle_alpha   90.00
_cell.angle_beta   90.00
_cell.angle_gamma   90.00
#
_symmetry.space_group_name_H-M   'P 1'
#
loop_
_entity.id
_entity.type
_entity.pdbx_description
1 polymer ?
#
loop_
_entity_poly.entity_id
_entity_poly.type
_entity_poly.pdbx_seq_one_letter_code
_entity_poly.pdbx_strand_id
1 'polypeptide(L)'
;MGAPEPASRITERIERETGVPGLAALLAERLAPADLTSLLLEVARRRAAARTPAQVLAQYEGDRFVRPSGVAPARLLDWERVALTSLPAEFEAVALSPVCPLGTSSVVAGVHQDWAVTTSRGTEVVSDATNVLALEAASRRKRLLRQSPRSAQAVHLAASHRLLRPQFSGDPTRSAHFSLFALVSAGRAGSGSTFELGALDTHLRVHLTALCAFLGSEVPLRVTVSDFSGRDRRREAESILASLRASFGGVTAQPDPERTHGQGYYTGLCFHLYGRANEQEYFLADGGEVDWTQRLLGNAKERLVVSGLGSERVCAVWGDG
;
A
#
# COMPACT_ATOMS: atom_id res chain seq x y z
N MET A 1 -2.21 27.71 -8.53
CA MET A 1 -0.76 27.78 -8.77
C MET A 1 -0.14 28.16 -7.43
N GLY A 2 0.15 27.16 -6.60
CA GLY A 2 0.71 27.39 -5.26
C GLY A 2 2.15 27.88 -5.40
N ALA A 3 2.60 28.74 -4.48
CA ALA A 3 3.99 29.16 -4.43
C ALA A 3 4.93 27.93 -4.39
N PRO A 4 6.09 27.95 -5.07
CA PRO A 4 7.05 26.87 -4.96
C PRO A 4 7.43 26.69 -3.49
N GLU A 5 7.42 25.45 -3.03
CA GLU A 5 7.92 25.08 -1.70
C GLU A 5 9.36 25.63 -1.56
N PRO A 6 9.71 26.26 -0.43
CA PRO A 6 11.06 26.80 -0.26
C PRO A 6 12.09 25.69 -0.44
N ALA A 7 13.17 25.98 -1.17
CA ALA A 7 14.24 25.04 -1.42
C ALA A 7 14.75 24.46 -0.10
N SER A 8 14.89 23.14 -0.03
CA SER A 8 15.41 22.51 1.19
C SER A 8 16.82 23.02 1.47
N ARG A 9 17.20 23.14 2.76
CA ARG A 9 18.57 23.49 3.17
C ARG A 9 19.64 22.59 2.53
N ILE A 10 19.27 21.36 2.17
CA ILE A 10 20.13 20.41 1.47
C ILE A 10 20.36 20.86 0.02
N THR A 11 19.30 21.28 -0.67
CA THR A 11 19.34 21.76 -2.05
C THR A 11 20.18 23.03 -2.15
N GLU A 12 19.98 24.00 -1.25
CA GLU A 12 20.77 25.24 -1.21
C GLU A 12 22.28 24.98 -1.03
N ARG A 13 22.63 24.02 -0.16
CA ARG A 13 24.02 23.60 0.03
C ARG A 13 24.61 23.01 -1.27
N ILE A 14 23.87 22.15 -1.96
CA ILE A 14 24.31 21.52 -3.22
C ILE A 14 24.50 22.56 -4.33
N GLU A 15 23.60 23.53 -4.44
CA GLU A 15 23.71 24.61 -5.43
C GLU A 15 24.98 25.45 -5.21
N ARG A 16 25.29 25.77 -3.94
CA ARG A 16 26.53 26.47 -3.59
C ARG A 16 27.79 25.65 -3.89
N GLU A 17 27.77 24.35 -3.62
CA GLU A 17 28.92 23.45 -3.90
C GLU A 17 29.16 23.23 -5.39
N THR A 18 28.09 23.16 -6.18
CA THR A 18 28.18 22.93 -7.63
C THR A 18 28.37 24.22 -8.43
N GLY A 19 28.04 25.39 -7.84
CA GLY A 19 28.03 26.67 -8.55
C GLY A 19 26.89 26.81 -9.56
N VAL A 20 25.85 25.98 -9.45
CA VAL A 20 24.70 25.98 -10.37
C VAL A 20 23.44 26.39 -9.58
N PRO A 21 23.03 27.67 -9.66
CA PRO A 21 21.81 28.15 -9.00
C PRO A 21 20.56 27.45 -9.55
N GLY A 22 19.64 27.07 -8.66
CA GLY A 22 18.39 26.42 -9.04
C GLY A 22 18.57 25.03 -9.66
N LEU A 23 19.64 24.30 -9.31
CA LEU A 23 19.96 22.99 -9.91
C LEU A 23 18.78 22.01 -9.86
N ALA A 24 18.07 21.94 -8.74
CA ALA A 24 16.93 21.03 -8.62
C ALA A 24 15.79 21.40 -9.58
N ALA A 25 15.46 22.70 -9.69
CA ALA A 25 14.43 23.19 -10.61
C ALA A 25 14.85 23.00 -12.08
N LEU A 26 16.14 23.21 -12.40
CA LEU A 26 16.69 22.94 -13.74
C LEU A 26 16.48 21.46 -14.13
N LEU A 27 16.78 20.54 -13.22
CA LEU A 27 16.60 19.10 -13.48
C LEU A 27 15.12 18.70 -13.53
N ALA A 28 14.26 19.27 -12.68
CA ALA A 28 12.86 18.87 -12.56
C ALA A 28 11.94 19.48 -13.64
N GLU A 29 12.19 20.72 -14.05
CA GLU A 29 11.23 21.52 -14.84
C GLU A 29 11.73 21.87 -16.24
N ARG A 30 13.05 21.94 -16.45
CA ARG A 30 13.64 22.48 -17.70
C ARG A 30 14.23 21.40 -18.60
N LEU A 31 14.75 20.32 -18.05
CA LEU A 31 15.24 19.19 -18.85
C LEU A 31 14.08 18.34 -19.36
N ALA A 32 14.16 17.92 -20.63
CA ALA A 32 13.26 16.91 -21.14
C ALA A 32 13.41 15.60 -20.33
N PRO A 33 12.32 14.86 -20.03
CA PRO A 33 12.41 13.65 -19.21
C PRO A 33 13.40 12.59 -19.72
N ALA A 34 13.55 12.47 -21.05
CA ALA A 34 14.51 11.56 -21.67
C ALA A 34 15.97 11.99 -21.45
N ASP A 35 16.25 13.29 -21.50
CA ASP A 35 17.58 13.84 -21.26
C ASP A 35 17.95 13.74 -19.78
N LEU A 36 17.01 14.01 -18.88
CA LEU A 36 17.20 13.80 -17.44
C LEU A 36 17.52 12.32 -17.14
N THR A 37 16.77 11.39 -17.74
CA THR A 37 17.04 9.95 -17.61
C THR A 37 18.46 9.62 -18.07
N SER A 38 18.87 10.14 -19.24
CA SER A 38 20.19 9.90 -19.80
C SER A 38 21.30 10.46 -18.90
N LEU A 39 21.11 11.66 -18.35
CA LEU A 39 22.02 12.29 -17.40
C LEU A 39 22.15 11.49 -16.10
N LEU A 40 21.03 11.06 -15.50
CA LEU A 40 21.05 10.28 -14.27
C LEU A 40 21.71 8.91 -14.47
N LEU A 41 21.52 8.28 -15.64
CA LEU A 41 22.22 7.04 -16.00
C LEU A 41 23.73 7.25 -16.18
N GLU A 42 24.14 8.36 -16.80
CA GLU A 42 25.56 8.75 -16.90
C GLU A 42 26.20 8.92 -15.52
N VAL A 43 25.54 9.67 -14.63
CA VAL A 43 25.98 9.89 -13.25
C VAL A 43 26.11 8.56 -12.52
N ALA A 44 25.09 7.69 -12.60
CA ALA A 44 25.12 6.36 -11.98
C ALA A 44 26.29 5.52 -12.50
N ARG A 45 26.56 5.54 -13.81
CA ARG A 45 27.66 4.78 -14.43
C ARG A 45 29.03 5.25 -13.93
N ARG A 46 29.26 6.57 -13.86
CA ARG A 46 30.51 7.13 -13.34
C ARG A 46 30.70 6.80 -11.86
N ARG A 47 29.65 6.92 -11.04
CA ARG A 47 29.70 6.57 -9.63
C ARG A 47 29.97 5.09 -9.41
N ALA A 48 29.36 4.20 -10.20
CA ALA A 48 29.59 2.76 -10.12
C ALA A 48 31.02 2.38 -10.54
N ALA A 49 31.55 2.97 -11.62
CA ALA A 49 32.90 2.70 -12.10
C ALA A 49 34.01 3.10 -11.11
N ALA A 50 33.74 4.06 -10.24
CA ALA A 50 34.67 4.50 -9.19
C ALA A 50 34.64 3.61 -7.92
N ARG A 51 33.78 2.58 -7.87
CA ARG A 51 33.58 1.75 -6.68
C ARG A 51 34.45 0.50 -6.72
N THR A 52 34.96 0.09 -5.57
CA THR A 52 35.62 -1.21 -5.40
C THR A 52 34.63 -2.27 -4.90
N PRO A 53 34.89 -3.58 -5.15
CA PRO A 53 34.09 -4.65 -4.57
C PRO A 53 33.96 -4.57 -3.04
N ALA A 54 35.03 -4.19 -2.33
CA ALA A 54 35.02 -4.03 -0.88
C ALA A 54 34.06 -2.91 -0.41
N GLN A 55 33.98 -1.79 -1.15
CA GLN A 55 33.01 -0.72 -0.84
C GLN A 55 31.56 -1.16 -1.09
N VAL A 56 31.34 -2.01 -2.09
CA VAL A 56 30.01 -2.59 -2.35
C VAL A 56 29.61 -3.53 -1.21
N LEU A 57 30.52 -4.40 -0.76
CA LEU A 57 30.27 -5.29 0.38
C LEU A 57 30.02 -4.50 1.67
N ALA A 58 30.85 -3.49 1.97
CA ALA A 58 30.68 -2.65 3.15
C ALA A 58 29.31 -1.93 3.16
N GLN A 59 28.82 -1.49 1.99
CA GLN A 59 27.46 -0.96 1.90
C GLN A 59 26.42 -2.05 2.14
N TYR A 60 26.56 -3.23 1.53
CA TYR A 60 25.63 -4.34 1.75
C TYR A 60 25.50 -4.74 3.23
N GLU A 61 26.59 -4.65 3.98
CA GLU A 61 26.59 -4.96 5.42
C GLU A 61 25.96 -3.86 6.28
N GLY A 62 26.09 -2.59 5.89
CA GLY A 62 25.57 -1.43 6.64
C GLY A 62 24.19 -0.92 6.22
N ASP A 63 23.66 -1.37 5.08
CA ASP A 63 22.44 -0.83 4.48
C ASP A 63 21.23 -1.76 4.67
N ARG A 64 20.29 -1.34 5.51
CA ARG A 64 19.06 -2.10 5.81
C ARG A 64 18.16 -2.37 4.59
N PHE A 65 18.30 -1.62 3.50
CA PHE A 65 17.47 -1.79 2.29
C PHE A 65 17.84 -3.00 1.46
N VAL A 66 19.05 -3.55 1.65
CA VAL A 66 19.61 -4.59 0.78
C VAL A 66 19.93 -5.87 1.53
N ARG A 67 19.66 -5.92 2.84
CA ARG A 67 19.83 -7.13 3.65
C ARG A 67 18.72 -8.14 3.35
N PRO A 68 18.98 -9.45 3.46
CA PRO A 68 17.91 -10.43 3.40
C PRO A 68 16.86 -10.21 4.50
N SER A 69 15.63 -10.64 4.26
CA SER A 69 14.65 -10.73 5.36
C SER A 69 15.07 -11.78 6.38
N GLY A 70 14.65 -11.57 7.63
CA GLY A 70 14.75 -12.57 8.69
C GLY A 70 13.74 -13.72 8.58
N VAL A 71 12.73 -13.61 7.72
CA VAL A 71 11.73 -14.69 7.54
C VAL A 71 12.21 -15.69 6.49
N ALA A 72 12.05 -16.98 6.81
CA ALA A 72 12.36 -18.07 5.89
C ALA A 72 11.49 -18.00 4.61
N PRO A 73 12.08 -18.10 3.40
CA PRO A 73 11.32 -18.07 2.15
C PRO A 73 10.18 -19.10 2.07
N ALA A 74 10.39 -20.31 2.60
CA ALA A 74 9.36 -21.35 2.63
C ALA A 74 8.10 -20.92 3.41
N ARG A 75 8.28 -20.23 4.55
CA ARG A 75 7.17 -19.71 5.37
C ARG A 75 6.36 -18.66 4.62
N LEU A 76 7.05 -17.75 3.91
CA LEU A 76 6.40 -16.73 3.07
C LEU A 76 5.58 -17.39 1.94
N LEU A 77 6.12 -18.44 1.32
CA LEU A 77 5.41 -19.21 0.28
C LEU A 77 4.18 -19.94 0.85
N ASP A 78 4.28 -20.48 2.06
CA ASP A 78 3.15 -21.12 2.73
C ASP A 78 2.03 -20.12 3.03
N TRP A 79 2.39 -18.96 3.57
CA TRP A 79 1.44 -17.86 3.77
C TRP A 79 0.80 -17.42 2.45
N GLU A 80 1.61 -17.15 1.43
CA GLU A 80 1.12 -16.67 0.12
C GLU A 80 0.12 -17.65 -0.49
N ARG A 81 0.40 -18.96 -0.40
CA ARG A 81 -0.53 -20.00 -0.83
C ARG A 81 -1.86 -19.93 -0.09
N VAL A 82 -1.83 -19.83 1.24
CA VAL A 82 -3.06 -19.74 2.05
C VAL A 82 -3.84 -18.46 1.72
N ALA A 83 -3.17 -17.32 1.65
CA ALA A 83 -3.79 -16.04 1.35
C ALA A 83 -4.47 -16.03 -0.03
N LEU A 84 -3.78 -16.53 -1.06
CA LEU A 84 -4.33 -16.59 -2.42
C LEU A 84 -5.47 -17.61 -2.57
N THR A 85 -5.41 -18.75 -1.88
CA THR A 85 -6.50 -19.75 -1.89
C THR A 85 -7.73 -19.32 -1.09
N SER A 86 -7.58 -18.33 -0.21
CA SER A 86 -8.68 -17.74 0.56
C SER A 86 -9.47 -16.66 -0.23
N LEU A 87 -9.06 -16.36 -1.46
CA LEU A 87 -9.73 -15.37 -2.30
C LEU A 87 -11.09 -15.89 -2.80
N PRO A 88 -12.15 -15.06 -2.73
CA PRO A 88 -13.40 -15.30 -3.41
C PRO A 88 -13.22 -15.39 -4.93
N ALA A 89 -14.11 -16.10 -5.62
CA ALA A 89 -14.00 -16.34 -7.06
C ALA A 89 -14.02 -15.06 -7.91
N GLU A 90 -14.58 -13.97 -7.40
CA GLU A 90 -14.61 -12.67 -8.04
C GLU A 90 -13.26 -11.93 -8.00
N PHE A 91 -12.33 -12.31 -7.13
CA PHE A 91 -11.01 -11.72 -7.05
C PHE A 91 -10.04 -12.35 -8.04
N GLU A 92 -9.41 -11.52 -8.85
CA GLU A 92 -8.28 -11.94 -9.68
C GLU A 92 -6.97 -11.62 -8.97
N ALA A 93 -6.17 -12.66 -8.69
CA ALA A 93 -4.81 -12.49 -8.24
C ALA A 93 -3.89 -12.07 -9.41
N VAL A 94 -3.13 -11.00 -9.23
CA VAL A 94 -2.17 -10.49 -10.23
C VAL A 94 -0.78 -10.35 -9.64
N ALA A 95 0.24 -10.66 -10.44
CA ALA A 95 1.63 -10.40 -10.09
C ALA A 95 2.02 -8.99 -10.55
N LEU A 96 2.39 -8.12 -9.60
CA LEU A 96 2.78 -6.75 -9.90
C LEU A 96 4.24 -6.66 -10.35
N SER A 97 4.52 -5.68 -11.22
CA SER A 97 5.89 -5.22 -11.48
C SER A 97 6.53 -4.68 -10.19
N PRO A 98 7.84 -4.87 -9.98
CA PRO A 98 8.55 -4.32 -8.81
C PRO A 98 8.66 -2.78 -8.82
N VAL A 99 8.33 -2.16 -9.96
CA VAL A 99 8.27 -0.70 -10.13
C VAL A 99 6.91 -0.26 -10.65
N CYS A 100 6.52 0.95 -10.30
CA CYS A 100 5.32 1.64 -10.78
C CYS A 100 5.69 3.05 -11.31
N PRO A 101 4.77 3.76 -12.01
CA PRO A 101 5.03 5.11 -12.48
C PRO A 101 5.45 6.05 -11.35
N LEU A 102 6.39 6.97 -11.62
CA LEU A 102 6.75 8.03 -10.67
C LEU A 102 5.50 8.84 -10.28
N GLY A 103 5.33 9.07 -8.99
CA GLY A 103 4.18 9.78 -8.45
C GLY A 103 3.01 8.87 -8.09
N THR A 104 3.16 7.54 -8.18
CA THR A 104 2.09 6.62 -7.74
C THR A 104 1.81 6.82 -6.25
N SER A 105 2.84 6.90 -5.41
CA SER A 105 2.69 7.16 -3.98
C SER A 105 2.10 8.55 -3.71
N SER A 106 2.64 9.58 -4.36
CA SER A 106 2.29 10.96 -4.03
C SER A 106 1.00 11.47 -4.69
N VAL A 107 0.81 11.21 -5.98
CA VAL A 107 -0.35 11.69 -6.72
C VAL A 107 -1.57 10.79 -6.51
N VAL A 108 -1.39 9.47 -6.43
CA VAL A 108 -2.51 8.54 -6.23
C VAL A 108 -2.86 8.46 -4.75
N ALA A 109 -1.93 8.10 -3.87
CA ALA A 109 -2.23 7.88 -2.45
C ALA A 109 -2.15 9.14 -1.57
N GLY A 110 -1.62 10.26 -2.07
CA GLY A 110 -1.56 11.51 -1.33
C GLY A 110 -0.49 11.55 -0.22
N VAL A 111 0.46 10.61 -0.25
CA VAL A 111 1.59 10.58 0.69
C VAL A 111 2.80 11.33 0.12
N HIS A 112 3.81 11.66 0.94
CA HIS A 112 5.01 12.34 0.42
C HIS A 112 5.77 11.44 -0.59
N GLN A 113 6.44 12.01 -1.60
CA GLN A 113 7.17 11.22 -2.60
C GLN A 113 8.28 10.35 -1.97
N ASP A 114 8.87 10.80 -0.86
CA ASP A 114 9.89 10.05 -0.09
C ASP A 114 9.35 8.79 0.60
N TRP A 115 8.05 8.48 0.46
CA TRP A 115 7.50 7.16 0.80
C TRP A 115 7.97 6.06 -0.15
N ALA A 116 8.47 6.40 -1.33
CA ALA A 116 8.98 5.46 -2.32
C ALA A 116 10.43 5.75 -2.72
N VAL A 117 11.14 4.71 -3.19
CA VAL A 117 12.45 4.91 -3.84
C VAL A 117 12.23 5.26 -5.30
N THR A 118 12.43 6.53 -5.63
CA THR A 118 12.44 7.00 -7.03
C THR A 118 13.62 6.40 -7.79
N THR A 119 13.37 5.95 -9.02
CA THR A 119 14.40 5.41 -9.91
C THR A 119 14.91 6.49 -10.86
N SER A 120 16.06 6.23 -11.48
CA SER A 120 16.62 7.11 -12.53
C SER A 120 15.87 7.02 -13.87
N ARG A 121 14.79 6.24 -13.99
CA ARG A 121 14.06 5.95 -15.23
C ARG A 121 12.58 6.35 -15.17
N GLY A 122 12.24 7.39 -14.40
CA GLY A 122 10.87 7.92 -14.34
C GLY A 122 9.85 6.97 -13.72
N THR A 123 10.32 6.04 -12.89
CA THR A 123 9.49 5.11 -12.10
C THR A 123 9.86 5.24 -10.63
N GLU A 124 9.09 4.59 -9.77
CA GLU A 124 9.42 4.38 -8.36
C GLU A 124 9.29 2.89 -8.02
N VAL A 125 10.07 2.43 -7.05
CA VAL A 125 9.91 1.07 -6.49
C VAL A 125 8.59 1.01 -5.74
N VAL A 126 7.85 -0.09 -5.89
CA VAL A 126 6.55 -0.26 -5.24
C VAL A 126 6.71 -0.23 -3.72
N SER A 127 6.23 0.86 -3.11
CA SER A 127 6.21 1.07 -1.66
C SER A 127 4.90 0.61 -1.03
N ASP A 128 3.83 0.52 -1.83
CA ASP A 128 2.50 0.07 -1.42
C ASP A 128 1.82 -0.59 -2.62
N ALA A 129 1.43 -1.86 -2.50
CA ALA A 129 0.80 -2.58 -3.60
C ALA A 129 -0.64 -2.09 -3.89
N THR A 130 -1.32 -1.47 -2.92
CA THR A 130 -2.72 -1.06 -3.08
C THR A 130 -2.87 0.09 -4.08
N ASN A 131 -1.94 1.04 -4.10
CA ASN A 131 -1.98 2.17 -5.05
C ASN A 131 -1.64 1.73 -6.49
N VAL A 132 -0.80 0.70 -6.66
CA VAL A 132 -0.51 0.08 -7.96
C VAL A 132 -1.70 -0.75 -8.45
N LEU A 133 -2.30 -1.56 -7.57
CA LEU A 133 -3.55 -2.26 -7.88
C LEU A 133 -4.69 -1.29 -8.22
N ALA A 134 -4.73 -0.12 -7.61
CA ALA A 134 -5.70 0.91 -7.95
C ALA A 134 -5.51 1.47 -9.36
N LEU A 135 -4.27 1.64 -9.84
CA LEU A 135 -3.98 2.00 -11.23
C LEU A 135 -4.49 0.93 -12.20
N GLU A 136 -4.21 -0.34 -11.91
CA GLU A 136 -4.69 -1.46 -12.73
C GLU A 136 -6.22 -1.51 -12.70
N ALA A 137 -6.85 -1.45 -11.53
CA ALA A 137 -8.29 -1.45 -11.38
C ALA A 137 -8.95 -0.28 -12.13
N ALA A 138 -8.37 0.92 -12.05
CA ALA A 138 -8.83 2.09 -12.82
C ALA A 138 -8.71 1.85 -14.34
N SER A 139 -7.60 1.28 -14.81
CA SER A 139 -7.42 0.90 -16.21
C SER A 139 -8.49 -0.08 -16.69
N ARG A 140 -8.81 -1.11 -15.90
CA ARG A 140 -9.88 -2.08 -16.20
C ARG A 140 -11.27 -1.42 -16.18
N ARG A 141 -11.58 -0.62 -15.16
CA ARG A 141 -12.83 0.16 -15.07
C ARG A 141 -12.99 1.10 -16.27
N LYS A 142 -11.92 1.76 -16.70
CA LYS A 142 -11.92 2.63 -17.90
C LYS A 142 -12.30 1.86 -19.17
N ARG A 143 -11.84 0.62 -19.33
CA ARG A 143 -12.25 -0.25 -20.46
C ARG A 143 -13.74 -0.60 -20.39
N LEU A 144 -14.23 -1.00 -19.21
CA LEU A 144 -15.65 -1.31 -18.99
C LEU A 144 -16.55 -0.09 -19.28
N LEU A 145 -16.14 1.10 -18.82
CA LEU A 145 -16.90 2.33 -19.01
C LEU A 145 -16.93 2.80 -20.47
N ARG A 146 -15.87 2.52 -21.25
CA ARG A 146 -15.88 2.78 -22.70
C ARG A 146 -16.89 1.90 -23.44
N GLN A 147 -17.08 0.67 -22.99
CA GLN A 147 -18.05 -0.26 -23.57
C GLN A 147 -19.47 0.04 -23.09
N SER A 148 -19.64 0.38 -21.82
CA SER A 148 -20.92 0.75 -21.21
C SER A 148 -20.72 1.89 -20.19
N PRO A 149 -21.10 3.15 -20.52
CA PRO A 149 -20.84 4.35 -19.71
C PRO A 149 -21.37 4.34 -18.27
N ARG A 150 -22.18 3.34 -17.90
CA ARG A 150 -22.72 3.15 -16.55
C ARG A 150 -22.52 1.72 -16.04
N SER A 151 -21.54 1.00 -16.56
CA SER A 151 -21.26 -0.38 -16.16
C SER A 151 -21.14 -0.52 -14.64
N ALA A 152 -22.01 -1.36 -14.09
CA ALA A 152 -22.02 -1.74 -12.67
C ALA A 152 -21.01 -2.85 -12.35
N GLN A 153 -20.34 -3.42 -13.37
CA GLN A 153 -19.38 -4.51 -13.18
C GLN A 153 -18.18 -4.03 -12.35
N ALA A 154 -18.01 -4.60 -11.16
CA ALA A 154 -16.87 -4.31 -10.30
C ALA A 154 -15.59 -5.00 -10.80
N VAL A 155 -14.46 -4.50 -10.31
CA VAL A 155 -13.13 -5.07 -10.53
C VAL A 155 -12.53 -5.34 -9.15
N HIS A 156 -12.28 -6.61 -8.85
CA HIS A 156 -11.66 -7.05 -7.59
C HIS A 156 -10.30 -7.67 -7.91
N LEU A 157 -9.24 -7.12 -7.34
CA LEU A 157 -7.87 -7.56 -7.58
C LEU A 157 -7.16 -7.85 -6.26
N ALA A 158 -6.29 -8.85 -6.27
CA ALA A 158 -5.40 -9.17 -5.17
C ALA A 158 -3.95 -9.28 -5.66
N ALA A 159 -3.00 -8.98 -4.79
CA ALA A 159 -1.58 -9.23 -5.06
C ALA A 159 -0.84 -9.56 -3.77
N SER A 160 0.05 -10.54 -3.83
CA SER A 160 1.14 -10.70 -2.87
C SER A 160 2.38 -10.06 -3.49
N HIS A 161 2.99 -9.11 -2.79
CA HIS A 161 4.10 -8.33 -3.35
C HIS A 161 5.12 -7.92 -2.29
N ARG A 162 6.40 -7.93 -2.66
CA ARG A 162 7.47 -7.42 -1.82
C ARG A 162 7.61 -5.91 -2.01
N LEU A 163 7.47 -5.17 -0.93
CA LEU A 163 7.52 -3.71 -0.90
C LEU A 163 8.87 -3.21 -0.40
N LEU A 164 9.22 -1.98 -0.75
CA LEU A 164 10.35 -1.27 -0.17
C LEU A 164 9.95 0.16 0.25
N ARG A 165 10.09 0.47 1.55
CA ARG A 165 9.70 1.74 2.17
C ARG A 165 10.91 2.44 2.81
N PRO A 166 11.36 3.60 2.28
CA PRO A 166 12.53 4.34 2.78
C PRO A 166 12.42 4.82 4.23
N GLN A 167 11.20 5.06 4.69
CA GLN A 167 10.97 5.69 5.98
C GLN A 167 11.42 4.80 7.12
N PHE A 168 12.08 5.43 8.08
CA PHE A 168 12.48 4.81 9.33
C PHE A 168 11.78 5.56 10.45
N SER A 169 10.93 4.87 11.19
CA SER A 169 10.18 5.46 12.31
C SER A 169 10.88 5.23 13.66
N GLY A 170 12.17 4.92 13.69
CA GLY A 170 12.90 4.61 14.93
C GLY A 170 12.62 3.21 15.51
N ASP A 171 11.70 2.45 14.91
CA ASP A 171 11.27 1.15 15.37
C ASP A 171 12.10 0.04 14.70
N PRO A 172 12.98 -0.67 15.43
CA PRO A 172 13.84 -1.70 14.87
C PRO A 172 13.07 -2.93 14.38
N THR A 173 11.79 -3.07 14.76
CA THR A 173 10.92 -4.17 14.29
C THR A 173 10.34 -3.92 12.90
N ARG A 174 10.53 -2.72 12.33
CA ARG A 174 10.07 -2.37 10.98
C ARG A 174 11.16 -2.58 9.94
N SER A 175 10.99 -3.60 9.13
CA SER A 175 11.86 -3.86 7.98
C SER A 175 11.74 -2.77 6.91
N ALA A 176 12.84 -2.49 6.25
CA ALA A 176 12.90 -1.58 5.10
C ALA A 176 12.19 -2.14 3.86
N HIS A 177 12.12 -3.47 3.77
CA HIS A 177 11.36 -4.19 2.75
C HIS A 177 10.65 -5.40 3.33
N PHE A 178 9.46 -5.69 2.86
CA PHE A 178 8.62 -6.76 3.42
C PHE A 178 7.57 -7.20 2.40
N SER A 179 7.14 -8.46 2.50
CA SER A 179 5.98 -8.95 1.74
C SER A 179 4.65 -8.44 2.33
N LEU A 180 3.74 -8.03 1.46
CA LEU A 180 2.39 -7.58 1.75
C LEU A 180 1.38 -8.31 0.85
N PHE A 181 0.25 -8.71 1.42
CA PHE A 181 -0.93 -9.19 0.70
C PHE A 181 -1.94 -8.05 0.59
N ALA A 182 -2.20 -7.58 -0.62
CA ALA A 182 -3.04 -6.42 -0.92
C ALA A 182 -4.32 -6.82 -1.65
N LEU A 183 -5.40 -6.11 -1.36
CA LEU A 183 -6.70 -6.23 -2.02
C LEU A 183 -7.18 -4.86 -2.50
N VAL A 184 -7.80 -4.82 -3.67
CA VAL A 184 -8.47 -3.65 -4.21
C VAL A 184 -9.83 -4.06 -4.78
N SER A 185 -10.85 -3.24 -4.52
CA SER A 185 -12.18 -3.41 -5.10
C SER A 185 -12.67 -2.08 -5.65
N ALA A 186 -12.72 -1.99 -6.98
CA ALA A 186 -13.15 -0.81 -7.71
C ALA A 186 -14.53 -1.05 -8.31
N GLY A 187 -15.43 -0.10 -8.11
CA GLY A 187 -16.81 -0.22 -8.58
C GLY A 187 -17.44 1.14 -8.78
N ARG A 188 -18.77 1.14 -8.82
CA ARG A 188 -19.56 2.33 -9.06
C ARG A 188 -20.65 2.45 -8.01
N ALA A 189 -20.85 3.65 -7.50
CA ALA A 189 -21.94 3.99 -6.61
C ALA A 189 -23.29 3.78 -7.31
N GLY A 190 -24.12 2.91 -6.74
CA GLY A 190 -25.52 2.71 -7.12
C GLY A 190 -26.48 3.66 -6.39
N SER A 191 -27.79 3.46 -6.59
CA SER A 191 -28.83 4.10 -5.78
C SER A 191 -28.77 3.54 -4.35
N GLY A 192 -28.37 4.38 -3.38
CA GLY A 192 -28.19 3.98 -1.98
C GLY A 192 -26.81 3.41 -1.61
N SER A 193 -25.80 3.57 -2.49
CA SER A 193 -24.44 2.97 -2.48
C SER A 193 -24.08 2.04 -1.31
N THR A 194 -24.25 0.74 -1.56
CA THR A 194 -23.81 -0.40 -0.74
C THR A 194 -22.44 -0.96 -1.15
N PHE A 195 -21.84 -0.44 -2.24
CA PHE A 195 -20.64 -1.02 -2.84
C PHE A 195 -19.47 -1.00 -1.85
N GLU A 196 -19.18 0.17 -1.28
CA GLU A 196 -18.08 0.34 -0.34
C GLU A 196 -18.22 -0.57 0.88
N LEU A 197 -19.45 -0.68 1.41
CA LEU A 197 -19.76 -1.55 2.56
C LEU A 197 -19.53 -3.02 2.23
N GLY A 198 -20.05 -3.48 1.10
CA GLY A 198 -19.86 -4.86 0.65
C GLY A 198 -18.39 -5.16 0.41
N ALA A 199 -17.66 -4.26 -0.25
CA ALA A 199 -16.23 -4.43 -0.48
C ALA A 199 -15.41 -4.44 0.82
N LEU A 200 -15.74 -3.59 1.80
CA LEU A 200 -15.08 -3.55 3.11
C LEU A 200 -15.30 -4.85 3.89
N ASP A 201 -16.55 -5.35 3.94
CA ASP A 201 -16.88 -6.63 4.56
C ASP A 201 -16.15 -7.79 3.87
N THR A 202 -16.13 -7.82 2.53
CA THR A 202 -15.37 -8.82 1.78
C THR A 202 -13.87 -8.77 2.11
N HIS A 203 -13.24 -7.59 2.14
CA HIS A 203 -11.81 -7.47 2.46
C HIS A 203 -11.50 -7.99 3.87
N LEU A 204 -12.30 -7.62 4.86
CA LEU A 204 -12.16 -8.12 6.23
C LEU A 204 -12.30 -9.64 6.30
N ARG A 205 -13.28 -10.22 5.60
CA ARG A 205 -13.46 -11.67 5.54
C ARG A 205 -12.30 -12.40 4.88
N VAL A 206 -11.75 -11.85 3.80
CA VAL A 206 -10.57 -12.44 3.14
C VAL A 206 -9.39 -12.47 4.09
N HIS A 207 -9.08 -11.35 4.75
CA HIS A 207 -7.97 -11.28 5.70
C HIS A 207 -8.18 -12.22 6.88
N LEU A 208 -9.37 -12.21 7.49
CA LEU A 208 -9.69 -13.11 8.62
C LEU A 208 -9.64 -14.58 8.21
N THR A 209 -10.18 -14.94 7.05
CA THR A 209 -10.15 -16.33 6.54
C THR A 209 -8.72 -16.79 6.32
N ALA A 210 -7.89 -15.98 5.65
CA ALA A 210 -6.49 -16.30 5.43
C ALA A 210 -5.69 -16.42 6.73
N LEU A 211 -5.91 -15.51 7.68
CA LEU A 211 -5.26 -15.54 8.99
C LEU A 211 -5.68 -16.76 9.80
N CYS A 212 -6.98 -17.05 9.93
CA CYS A 212 -7.46 -18.22 10.66
C CYS A 212 -6.96 -19.52 10.02
N ALA A 213 -6.91 -19.59 8.68
CA ALA A 213 -6.39 -20.77 7.98
C ALA A 213 -4.87 -20.96 8.17
N PHE A 214 -4.11 -19.88 8.28
CA PHE A 214 -2.65 -19.95 8.43
C PHE A 214 -2.18 -20.06 9.89
N LEU A 215 -2.83 -19.35 10.80
CA LEU A 215 -2.45 -19.23 12.21
C LEU A 215 -3.18 -20.22 13.13
N GLY A 216 -4.31 -20.78 12.66
CA GLY A 216 -5.24 -21.55 13.48
C GLY A 216 -6.25 -20.67 14.22
N SER A 217 -7.32 -21.30 14.70
CA SER A 217 -8.44 -20.62 15.37
C SER A 217 -8.13 -20.10 16.78
N GLU A 218 -7.03 -20.54 17.38
CA GLU A 218 -6.64 -20.19 18.75
C GLU A 218 -6.00 -18.80 18.85
N VAL A 219 -5.51 -18.24 17.73
CA VAL A 219 -4.88 -16.91 17.74
C VAL A 219 -5.96 -15.83 17.88
N PRO A 220 -5.97 -15.04 18.97
CA PRO A 220 -6.96 -13.99 19.14
C PRO A 220 -6.75 -12.89 18.10
N LEU A 221 -7.80 -12.60 17.34
CA LEU A 221 -7.81 -11.53 16.36
C LEU A 221 -8.75 -10.41 16.82
N ARG A 222 -8.36 -9.17 16.57
CA ARG A 222 -9.16 -7.99 16.88
C ARG A 222 -9.33 -7.12 15.65
N VAL A 223 -10.56 -6.79 15.33
CA VAL A 223 -10.95 -5.86 14.27
C VAL A 223 -11.51 -4.60 14.90
N THR A 224 -11.03 -3.44 14.44
CA THR A 224 -11.71 -2.17 14.71
C THR A 224 -12.18 -1.51 13.43
N VAL A 225 -13.34 -0.85 13.46
CA VAL A 225 -13.86 -0.05 12.35
C VAL A 225 -14.06 1.39 12.80
N SER A 226 -13.61 2.33 11.98
CA SER A 226 -13.71 3.77 12.18
C SER A 226 -14.35 4.43 10.97
N ASP A 227 -14.98 5.59 11.15
CA ASP A 227 -15.65 6.34 10.08
C ASP A 227 -15.04 7.73 9.91
N PHE A 228 -14.41 7.97 8.75
CA PHE A 228 -13.86 9.28 8.39
C PHE A 228 -14.69 9.99 7.31
N SER A 229 -15.89 9.52 7.00
CA SER A 229 -16.76 10.15 6.00
C SER A 229 -17.36 11.50 6.43
N GLY A 230 -17.31 11.81 7.73
CA GLY A 230 -18.07 12.92 8.32
C GLY A 230 -19.59 12.69 8.29
N ARG A 231 -20.04 11.48 7.91
CA ARG A 231 -21.43 11.04 7.99
C ARG A 231 -21.56 10.13 9.21
N ASP A 232 -22.71 10.09 9.86
CA ASP A 232 -22.94 9.13 10.95
C ASP A 232 -23.26 7.75 10.35
N ARG A 233 -22.23 6.91 10.11
CA ARG A 233 -22.41 5.53 9.60
C ARG A 233 -22.22 4.46 10.66
N ARG A 234 -22.53 4.79 11.92
CA ARG A 234 -22.40 3.86 13.06
C ARG A 234 -23.20 2.57 12.86
N ARG A 235 -24.37 2.66 12.22
CA ARG A 235 -25.23 1.48 11.97
C ARG A 235 -24.61 0.54 10.94
N GLU A 236 -24.04 1.09 9.88
CA GLU A 236 -23.38 0.32 8.83
C GLU A 236 -22.10 -0.33 9.34
N ALA A 237 -21.29 0.41 10.12
CA ALA A 237 -20.12 -0.14 10.79
C ALA A 237 -20.50 -1.29 11.74
N GLU A 238 -21.52 -1.11 12.59
CA GLU A 238 -21.97 -2.15 13.51
C GLU A 238 -22.54 -3.38 12.78
N SER A 239 -23.22 -3.19 11.64
CA SER A 239 -23.69 -4.29 10.80
C SER A 239 -22.54 -5.19 10.33
N ILE A 240 -21.44 -4.60 9.85
CA ILE A 240 -20.23 -5.34 9.47
C ILE A 240 -19.64 -6.06 10.68
N LEU A 241 -19.43 -5.34 11.79
CA LEU A 241 -18.82 -5.89 13.01
C LEU A 241 -19.63 -7.05 13.59
N ALA A 242 -20.96 -6.93 13.68
CA ALA A 242 -21.84 -7.99 14.15
C ALA A 242 -21.77 -9.23 13.25
N SER A 243 -21.72 -9.03 11.93
CA SER A 243 -21.59 -10.12 10.96
C SER A 243 -20.25 -10.85 11.09
N LEU A 244 -19.15 -10.12 11.35
CA LEU A 244 -17.84 -10.72 11.60
C LEU A 244 -17.83 -11.55 12.90
N ARG A 245 -18.38 -11.02 14.00
CA ARG A 245 -18.47 -11.76 15.28
C ARG A 245 -19.28 -13.05 15.15
N ALA A 246 -20.32 -13.05 14.31
CA ALA A 246 -21.13 -14.24 14.06
C ALA A 246 -20.42 -15.28 13.17
N SER A 247 -19.53 -14.83 12.28
CA SER A 247 -18.88 -15.69 11.28
C SER A 247 -17.56 -16.30 11.75
N PHE A 248 -16.85 -15.62 12.65
CA PHE A 248 -15.51 -16.03 13.09
C PHE A 248 -15.45 -16.18 14.61
N GLY A 249 -15.34 -17.42 15.08
CA GLY A 249 -15.04 -17.71 16.48
C GLY A 249 -13.66 -17.16 16.87
N GLY A 250 -13.54 -16.58 18.07
CA GLY A 250 -12.28 -16.02 18.56
C GLY A 250 -11.94 -14.61 18.05
N VAL A 251 -12.74 -14.04 17.15
CA VAL A 251 -12.57 -12.67 16.66
C VAL A 251 -13.33 -11.69 17.55
N THR A 252 -12.61 -10.74 18.13
CA THR A 252 -13.22 -9.55 18.72
C THR A 252 -13.36 -8.47 17.65
N ALA A 253 -14.53 -7.87 17.53
CA ALA A 253 -14.76 -6.79 16.57
C ALA A 253 -15.46 -5.64 17.30
N GLN A 254 -15.02 -4.40 17.12
CA GLN A 254 -15.66 -3.25 17.78
C GLN A 254 -15.46 -1.94 17.00
N PRO A 255 -16.32 -0.93 17.21
CA PRO A 255 -16.04 0.41 16.69
C PRO A 255 -14.81 1.04 17.37
N ASP A 256 -14.13 1.93 16.66
CA ASP A 256 -13.06 2.78 17.21
C ASP A 256 -13.30 4.23 16.79
N PRO A 257 -14.16 4.96 17.54
CA PRO A 257 -14.56 6.32 17.19
C PRO A 257 -13.49 7.37 17.52
N GLU A 258 -12.50 7.03 18.35
CA GLU A 258 -11.44 7.94 18.81
C GLU A 258 -10.20 7.90 17.90
N ARG A 259 -10.18 6.99 16.90
CA ARG A 259 -9.10 6.88 15.94
C ARG A 259 -8.88 8.19 15.18
N THR A 260 -7.67 8.72 15.25
CA THR A 260 -7.20 9.86 14.43
C THR A 260 -6.26 9.44 13.30
N HIS A 261 -5.59 8.29 13.46
CA HIS A 261 -4.66 7.78 12.45
C HIS A 261 -5.39 7.38 11.16
N GLY A 262 -4.94 7.89 10.01
CA GLY A 262 -5.58 7.67 8.71
C GLY A 262 -6.66 8.70 8.35
N GLN A 263 -6.94 9.66 9.24
CA GLN A 263 -7.79 10.81 8.94
C GLN A 263 -7.14 11.66 7.83
N GLY A 264 -7.94 12.07 6.85
CA GLY A 264 -7.45 12.78 5.66
C GLY A 264 -6.90 11.86 4.55
N TYR A 265 -6.65 10.57 4.85
CA TYR A 265 -6.27 9.56 3.87
C TYR A 265 -7.48 8.72 3.42
N TYR A 266 -8.21 8.11 4.37
CA TYR A 266 -9.45 7.40 4.08
C TYR A 266 -10.64 8.39 4.01
N THR A 267 -11.56 8.14 3.10
CA THR A 267 -12.72 9.02 2.83
C THR A 267 -14.03 8.51 3.44
N GLY A 268 -14.00 7.36 4.11
CA GLY A 268 -15.19 6.73 4.67
C GLY A 268 -14.87 5.70 5.75
N LEU A 269 -15.55 4.55 5.71
CA LEU A 269 -15.24 3.48 6.65
C LEU A 269 -13.83 2.93 6.38
N CYS A 270 -13.08 2.71 7.44
CA CYS A 270 -11.79 2.06 7.42
C CYS A 270 -11.66 1.14 8.63
N PHE A 271 -10.72 0.20 8.57
CA PHE A 271 -10.51 -0.76 9.63
C PHE A 271 -9.03 -0.88 10.01
N HIS A 272 -8.81 -1.42 11.20
CA HIS A 272 -7.55 -2.04 11.57
C HIS A 272 -7.81 -3.49 11.99
N LEU A 273 -6.85 -4.35 11.73
CA LEU A 273 -6.84 -5.73 12.14
C LEU A 273 -5.55 -6.03 12.89
N TYR A 274 -5.71 -6.63 14.06
CA TYR A 274 -4.63 -6.98 14.98
C TYR A 274 -4.68 -8.48 15.31
N GLY A 275 -3.52 -9.05 15.62
CA GLY A 275 -3.40 -10.39 16.19
C GLY A 275 -2.56 -10.36 17.46
N ARG A 276 -2.85 -11.27 18.40
CA ARG A 276 -2.13 -11.36 19.67
C ARG A 276 -1.18 -12.56 19.72
N ALA A 277 0.04 -12.34 20.20
CA ALA A 277 1.04 -13.37 20.47
C ALA A 277 1.86 -12.98 21.70
N ASN A 278 2.15 -13.93 22.60
CA ASN A 278 2.96 -13.69 23.81
C ASN A 278 2.49 -12.47 24.62
N GLU A 279 1.17 -12.36 24.83
CA GLU A 279 0.50 -11.24 25.49
C GLU A 279 0.61 -9.87 24.78
N GLN A 280 1.40 -9.76 23.72
CA GLN A 280 1.57 -8.55 22.91
C GLN A 280 0.62 -8.55 21.72
N GLU A 281 0.12 -7.36 21.37
CA GLU A 281 -0.69 -7.15 20.19
C GLU A 281 0.13 -6.60 19.02
N TYR A 282 -0.12 -7.14 17.84
CA TYR A 282 0.56 -6.78 16.59
C TYR A 282 -0.45 -6.29 15.56
N PHE A 283 -0.20 -5.12 15.00
CA PHE A 283 -0.95 -4.62 13.85
C PHE A 283 -0.65 -5.47 12.60
N LEU A 284 -1.66 -6.03 11.97
CA LEU A 284 -1.50 -6.94 10.82
C LEU A 284 -1.98 -6.36 9.51
N ALA A 285 -3.14 -5.69 9.53
CA ALA A 285 -3.72 -5.14 8.31
C ALA A 285 -4.50 -3.85 8.59
N ASP A 286 -4.60 -3.03 7.56
CA ASP A 286 -5.57 -1.95 7.46
C ASP A 286 -6.19 -1.89 6.07
N GLY A 287 -7.26 -1.12 5.98
CA GLY A 287 -7.92 -0.84 4.73
C GLY A 287 -9.10 0.08 4.92
N GLY A 288 -9.66 0.55 3.82
CA GLY A 288 -10.80 1.45 3.86
C GLY A 288 -11.15 2.05 2.51
N GLU A 289 -12.16 2.89 2.57
CA GLU A 289 -12.66 3.67 1.45
C GLU A 289 -11.68 4.79 1.07
N VAL A 290 -11.37 4.91 -0.23
CA VAL A 290 -10.54 5.98 -0.78
C VAL A 290 -11.13 6.51 -2.09
N ASP A 291 -10.76 7.73 -2.49
CA ASP A 291 -11.31 8.40 -3.67
C ASP A 291 -10.51 8.17 -4.97
N TRP A 292 -9.52 7.28 -4.96
CA TRP A 292 -8.48 7.27 -5.99
C TRP A 292 -9.03 7.00 -7.39
N THR A 293 -9.96 6.06 -7.54
CA THR A 293 -10.60 5.79 -8.85
C THR A 293 -11.47 6.96 -9.32
N GLN A 294 -12.04 7.75 -8.41
CA GLN A 294 -12.78 8.97 -8.77
C GLN A 294 -11.84 10.00 -9.40
N ARG A 295 -10.66 10.20 -8.82
CA ARG A 295 -9.64 11.12 -9.33
C ARG A 295 -8.99 10.61 -10.61
N LEU A 296 -8.56 9.36 -10.64
CA LEU A 296 -7.92 8.72 -11.79
C LEU A 296 -8.82 8.68 -13.04
N LEU A 297 -10.14 8.53 -12.85
CA LEU A 297 -11.10 8.41 -13.95
C LEU A 297 -11.93 9.66 -14.20
N GLY A 298 -11.79 10.71 -13.38
CA GLY A 298 -12.61 11.92 -13.48
C GLY A 298 -14.11 11.65 -13.29
N ASN A 299 -14.48 10.70 -12.44
CA ASN A 299 -15.85 10.20 -12.32
C ASN A 299 -16.25 10.05 -10.85
N ALA A 300 -17.01 11.02 -10.33
CA ALA A 300 -17.43 11.07 -8.92
C ALA A 300 -18.37 9.91 -8.48
N LYS A 301 -18.80 9.05 -9.41
CA LYS A 301 -19.57 7.85 -9.11
C LYS A 301 -18.68 6.61 -8.97
N GLU A 302 -17.41 6.65 -9.34
CA GLU A 302 -16.51 5.51 -9.08
C GLU A 302 -16.24 5.40 -7.57
N ARG A 303 -15.92 4.20 -7.11
CA ARG A 303 -15.63 3.88 -5.71
C ARG A 303 -14.43 2.96 -5.63
N LEU A 304 -13.69 3.06 -4.54
CA LEU A 304 -12.55 2.20 -4.27
C LEU A 304 -12.50 1.85 -2.79
N VAL A 305 -12.33 0.56 -2.51
CA VAL A 305 -11.88 0.06 -1.21
C VAL A 305 -10.55 -0.63 -1.41
N VAL A 306 -9.59 -0.33 -0.54
CA VAL A 306 -8.25 -0.91 -0.55
C VAL A 306 -7.94 -1.53 0.81
N SER A 307 -7.13 -2.58 0.85
CA SER A 307 -6.55 -3.08 2.10
C SER A 307 -5.22 -3.76 1.87
N GLY A 308 -4.38 -3.80 2.91
CA GLY A 308 -3.08 -4.44 2.90
C GLY A 308 -2.81 -5.15 4.22
N LEU A 309 -2.29 -6.37 4.13
CA LEU A 309 -1.89 -7.21 5.26
C LEU A 309 -0.40 -7.50 5.18
N GLY A 310 0.33 -7.19 6.26
CA GLY A 310 1.78 -7.40 6.36
C GLY A 310 2.15 -8.88 6.45
N SER A 311 2.28 -9.55 5.31
CA SER A 311 2.61 -10.98 5.19
C SER A 311 3.90 -11.34 5.94
N GLU A 312 4.92 -10.50 5.80
CA GLU A 312 6.20 -10.67 6.50
C GLU A 312 6.02 -10.66 8.02
N ARG A 313 5.15 -9.77 8.53
CA ARG A 313 4.88 -9.66 9.96
C ARG A 313 4.12 -10.88 10.49
N VAL A 314 3.13 -11.37 9.73
CA VAL A 314 2.41 -12.61 10.07
C VAL A 314 3.40 -13.77 10.18
N CYS A 315 4.29 -13.91 9.20
CA CYS A 315 5.27 -14.99 9.21
C CYS A 315 6.36 -14.83 10.29
N ALA A 316 6.75 -13.60 10.63
CA ALA A 316 7.78 -13.33 11.63
C ALA A 316 7.29 -13.53 13.07
N VAL A 317 6.03 -13.17 13.38
CA VAL A 317 5.50 -13.20 14.74
C VAL A 317 5.01 -14.60 15.12
N TRP A 318 4.39 -15.33 14.19
CA TRP A 318 3.86 -16.69 14.41
C TRP A 318 4.68 -17.74 13.64
N GLY A 319 5.99 -17.50 13.51
CA GLY A 319 6.91 -18.30 12.71
C GLY A 319 7.44 -19.57 13.39
N ASP A 320 7.33 -19.66 14.71
CA ASP A 320 7.91 -20.75 15.50
C ASP A 320 6.82 -21.77 15.89
N GLY A 321 6.53 -22.67 14.95
CA GLY A 321 5.75 -23.88 15.12
C GLY A 321 6.33 -25.00 14.28
#